data_AF-A0A7Z1QKE1-F1
#
_entry.id   AF-A0A7Z1QKE1-F1
#
_cell.length_a   1.000
_cell.length_b   1.000
_cell.length_c   1.000
_cell.angle_alpha   90.00
_cell.angle_beta   90.00
_cell.angle_gamma   90.00
#
_symmetry.space_group_name_H-M   'P 1'
#
loop_
_entity.id
_entity.type
_entity.pdbx_description
1 polymer ?
#
loop_
_entity_poly.entity_id
_entity_poly.type
_entity_poly.pdbx_seq_one_letter_code
_entity_poly.pdbx_strand_id
1 'polypeptide(L)'
;MTIASDPFSLSCFLLIYRKPTPLPDRHKLPVMTTNTLKTTGAQRHTETAALSASLASSDDGWCQLLPAGRVRARDGRPKKPAAGWLINKTSCDRIKANLAALKQPLLIDYDHHSEIAQEKGVKAVAAGWVKAEDVAWREGQGIFIKPTWTPQAQKHIDDLEYAYLSAKLEYYVDNGEPASIRIASLTNDPAITGMKSVAALSADDLYVTTPSTELTPMNEQLRQLLAALGLTVPDDGELTP
;
A
#
# COMPACT_ATOMS: atom_id res chain seq x y z
N MET A 1 -63.24 5.26 -0.30
CA MET A 1 -62.31 6.10 0.46
C MET A 1 -60.92 5.52 0.23
N THR A 2 -59.99 6.35 -0.25
CA THR A 2 -58.72 5.91 -0.87
C THR A 2 -57.59 5.84 0.14
N ILE A 3 -56.77 4.78 0.13
CA ILE A 3 -55.34 4.84 0.49
C ILE A 3 -54.58 3.93 -0.47
N ALA A 4 -53.47 4.41 -1.01
CA ALA A 4 -52.61 3.70 -1.97
C ALA A 4 -51.55 2.84 -1.26
N SER A 5 -50.96 1.88 -1.98
CA SER A 5 -49.69 1.25 -1.63
C SER A 5 -48.74 1.27 -2.83
N ASP A 6 -47.48 1.61 -2.57
CA ASP A 6 -46.46 1.99 -3.54
C ASP A 6 -45.45 0.83 -3.75
N PRO A 7 -45.17 0.38 -4.98
CA PRO A 7 -44.32 -0.78 -5.24
C PRO A 7 -42.92 -0.42 -5.77
N PHE A 8 -41.93 -0.31 -4.87
CA PHE A 8 -40.51 -0.35 -5.25
C PHE A 8 -39.69 -1.25 -4.32
N SER A 9 -39.58 -2.54 -4.68
CA SER A 9 -38.45 -3.36 -4.22
C SER A 9 -38.20 -4.59 -5.10
N LEU A 10 -36.90 -4.93 -5.17
CA LEU A 10 -36.28 -6.17 -5.64
C LEU A 10 -36.22 -6.51 -7.15
N SER A 11 -34.97 -6.87 -7.51
CA SER A 11 -34.56 -7.90 -8.47
C SER A 11 -34.49 -7.55 -9.96
N CYS A 12 -33.30 -7.11 -10.39
CA CYS A 12 -32.83 -7.19 -11.76
C CYS A 12 -31.59 -8.12 -11.83
N PHE A 13 -31.84 -9.42 -11.89
CA PHE A 13 -30.87 -10.44 -12.34
C PHE A 13 -31.59 -11.38 -13.32
N LEU A 14 -30.82 -11.96 -14.26
CA LEU A 14 -31.24 -12.78 -15.41
C LEU A 14 -31.81 -12.01 -16.62
N LEU A 15 -30.97 -11.91 -17.67
CA LEU A 15 -31.41 -12.08 -19.05
C LEU A 15 -30.26 -12.65 -19.89
N ILE A 16 -30.17 -13.98 -19.89
CA ILE A 16 -29.20 -14.79 -20.63
C ILE A 16 -29.84 -15.20 -21.98
N TYR A 17 -29.19 -14.84 -23.09
CA TYR A 17 -29.32 -15.38 -24.45
C TYR A 17 -30.70 -15.33 -25.16
N ARG A 18 -30.75 -14.58 -26.27
CA ARG A 18 -31.62 -14.87 -27.42
C ARG A 18 -30.78 -15.08 -28.68
N LYS A 19 -31.12 -16.11 -29.46
CA LYS A 19 -30.44 -16.47 -30.72
C LYS A 19 -30.79 -15.46 -31.85
N PRO A 20 -29.91 -15.28 -32.86
CA PRO A 20 -30.20 -14.44 -34.01
C PRO A 20 -31.07 -15.16 -35.08
N THR A 21 -31.90 -14.40 -35.78
CA THR A 21 -32.63 -14.80 -37.01
C THR A 21 -32.31 -13.80 -38.15
N PRO A 22 -32.26 -14.23 -39.43
CA PRO A 22 -31.63 -13.42 -40.49
C PRO A 22 -32.59 -12.69 -41.46
N LEU A 23 -32.13 -11.51 -41.95
CA LEU A 23 -32.49 -10.79 -43.19
C LEU A 23 -33.96 -10.27 -43.33
N PRO A 24 -34.29 -9.35 -44.29
CA PRO A 24 -33.64 -9.05 -45.58
C PRO A 24 -33.04 -7.64 -45.77
N ASP A 25 -32.29 -7.54 -46.87
CA ASP A 25 -31.63 -6.38 -47.48
C ASP A 25 -32.53 -5.14 -47.70
N ARG A 26 -31.93 -3.94 -47.60
CA ARG A 26 -32.45 -2.70 -48.19
C ARG A 26 -31.34 -1.66 -48.39
N HIS A 27 -30.99 -1.45 -49.66
CA HIS A 27 -30.06 -0.42 -50.13
C HIS A 27 -30.48 1.03 -49.82
N LYS A 28 -29.45 1.90 -49.73
CA LYS A 28 -29.45 3.39 -49.81
C LYS A 28 -30.13 4.18 -48.68
N LEU A 29 -29.29 4.63 -47.73
CA LEU A 29 -29.40 5.94 -47.06
C LEU A 29 -28.00 6.58 -46.96
N PRO A 30 -27.88 7.93 -46.85
CA PRO A 30 -26.67 8.65 -47.25
C PRO A 30 -25.52 8.59 -46.22
N VAL A 31 -24.29 8.67 -46.73
CA VAL A 31 -23.07 8.81 -45.92
C VAL A 31 -23.05 10.18 -45.26
N MET A 32 -23.38 10.25 -43.97
CA MET A 32 -22.88 11.33 -43.11
C MET A 32 -21.44 11.02 -42.73
N THR A 33 -20.51 11.88 -43.14
CA THR A 33 -19.12 11.85 -42.70
C THR A 33 -19.05 12.14 -41.21
N THR A 34 -18.84 11.09 -40.41
CA THR A 34 -18.45 11.23 -39.01
C THR A 34 -17.02 11.79 -38.96
N ASN A 35 -16.91 13.07 -38.60
CA ASN A 35 -15.62 13.65 -38.22
C ASN A 35 -15.14 12.98 -36.93
N THR A 36 -14.37 11.90 -37.09
CA THR A 36 -13.72 11.20 -35.98
C THR A 36 -12.64 12.09 -35.39
N LEU A 37 -12.99 12.81 -34.31
CA LEU A 37 -11.99 13.41 -33.44
C LEU A 37 -11.09 12.30 -32.89
N LYS A 38 -9.88 12.20 -33.44
CA LYS A 38 -8.82 11.37 -32.87
C LYS A 38 -8.41 11.99 -31.54
N THR A 39 -8.97 11.48 -30.45
CA THR A 39 -8.40 11.66 -29.11
C THR A 39 -7.07 10.91 -29.08
N THR A 40 -5.99 11.61 -29.43
CA THR A 40 -4.63 11.08 -29.42
C THR A 40 -4.10 11.00 -27.99
N GLY A 41 -4.74 10.16 -27.17
CA GLY A 41 -4.21 9.77 -25.86
C GLY A 41 -3.00 8.87 -26.08
N ALA A 42 -1.80 9.39 -25.83
CA ALA A 42 -0.57 8.60 -25.93
C ALA A 42 -0.64 7.42 -24.93
N GLN A 43 -0.65 6.18 -25.45
CA GLN A 43 -0.54 5.01 -24.60
C GLN A 43 0.85 4.97 -23.96
N ARG A 44 0.92 5.27 -22.65
CA ARG A 44 2.14 5.03 -21.87
C ARG A 44 2.22 3.55 -21.53
N HIS A 45 3.37 2.95 -21.82
CA HIS A 45 3.66 1.57 -21.44
C HIS A 45 3.74 1.47 -19.91
N THR A 46 3.11 0.44 -19.36
CA THR A 46 3.17 0.10 -17.93
C THR A 46 3.84 -1.26 -17.74
N GLU A 47 4.60 -1.38 -16.66
CA GLU A 47 5.19 -2.63 -16.17
C GLU A 47 4.75 -2.85 -14.71
N THR A 48 4.75 -4.09 -14.24
CA THR A 48 4.35 -4.45 -12.86
C THR A 48 5.57 -4.80 -12.01
N ALA A 49 5.61 -4.32 -10.78
CA ALA A 49 6.70 -4.52 -9.83
C ALA A 49 6.19 -4.76 -8.41
N ALA A 50 6.94 -5.52 -7.62
CA ALA A 50 6.79 -5.52 -6.16
C ALA A 50 7.78 -4.51 -5.56
N LEU A 51 7.23 -3.58 -4.78
CA LEU A 51 7.91 -2.60 -3.95
C LEU A 51 7.55 -2.86 -2.49
N SER A 52 8.22 -2.21 -1.54
CA SER A 52 8.04 -2.52 -0.11
C SER A 52 8.18 -1.31 0.82
N ALA A 53 7.92 -1.51 2.12
CA ALA A 53 7.55 -0.45 3.05
C ALA A 53 7.94 -0.58 4.55
N SER A 54 7.63 0.47 5.33
CA SER A 54 8.65 1.14 6.16
C SER A 54 8.17 1.98 7.38
N LEU A 55 7.33 1.53 8.34
CA LEU A 55 6.98 2.39 9.52
C LEU A 55 7.14 1.80 10.93
N ALA A 56 8.16 2.30 11.63
CA ALA A 56 8.22 2.44 13.07
C ALA A 56 6.98 3.22 13.53
N SER A 57 5.96 2.46 13.89
CA SER A 57 5.38 2.52 15.23
C SER A 57 4.99 3.92 15.69
N SER A 58 4.23 4.65 14.86
CA SER A 58 3.34 5.68 15.39
C SER A 58 2.06 4.98 15.87
N ASP A 59 1.67 5.24 17.12
CA ASP A 59 0.45 4.72 17.80
C ASP A 59 -0.87 5.21 17.13
N ASP A 60 -0.76 5.87 15.98
CA ASP A 60 -1.84 6.32 15.13
C ASP A 60 -2.35 5.23 14.15
N GLY A 61 -1.70 4.06 14.13
CA GLY A 61 -2.06 2.90 13.29
C GLY A 61 -1.70 3.05 11.81
N TRP A 62 -0.84 4.01 11.46
CA TRP A 62 -0.33 4.13 10.10
C TRP A 62 0.93 3.27 9.90
N CYS A 63 1.02 2.62 8.75
CA CYS A 63 2.21 1.92 8.27
C CYS A 63 2.68 2.60 6.96
N GLN A 64 3.98 2.62 6.63
CA GLN A 64 4.39 3.01 5.27
C GLN A 64 3.94 1.92 4.31
N LEU A 65 3.70 2.30 3.07
CA LEU A 65 3.58 1.40 1.94
C LEU A 65 4.72 1.58 0.91
N LEU A 66 5.34 2.77 0.81
CA LEU A 66 6.46 3.04 -0.09
C LEU A 66 7.37 4.16 0.49
N PRO A 67 8.72 4.10 0.35
CA PRO A 67 9.63 5.20 0.72
C PRO A 67 9.62 6.32 -0.33
N ALA A 68 9.78 7.58 0.09
CA ALA A 68 9.89 8.72 -0.82
C ALA A 68 11.14 8.68 -1.70
N GLY A 69 11.08 9.35 -2.85
CA GLY A 69 12.23 9.58 -3.73
C GLY A 69 12.44 8.45 -4.75
N ARG A 70 13.69 8.22 -5.14
CA ARG A 70 14.06 7.18 -6.10
C ARG A 70 14.43 5.89 -5.38
N VAL A 71 13.70 4.83 -5.65
CA VAL A 71 13.82 3.54 -4.96
C VAL A 71 13.99 2.39 -5.94
N ARG A 72 14.74 1.37 -5.53
CA ARG A 72 14.98 0.14 -6.30
C ARG A 72 14.84 -1.07 -5.39
N ALA A 73 14.49 -2.20 -5.97
CA ALA A 73 14.44 -3.46 -5.25
C ALA A 73 15.83 -4.11 -5.19
N ARG A 74 16.06 -4.91 -4.15
CA ARG A 74 17.30 -5.69 -3.93
C ARG A 74 17.60 -6.69 -5.04
N ASP A 75 16.59 -7.12 -5.79
CA ASP A 75 16.70 -7.97 -6.99
C ASP A 75 17.03 -7.20 -8.28
N GLY A 76 17.27 -5.89 -8.17
CA GLY A 76 17.64 -5.02 -9.28
C GLY A 76 16.47 -4.38 -10.03
N ARG A 77 15.20 -4.70 -9.71
CA ARG A 77 14.04 -4.02 -10.30
C ARG A 77 13.98 -2.53 -9.91
N PRO A 78 13.37 -1.66 -10.73
CA PRO A 78 12.89 -1.92 -12.08
C PRO A 78 14.05 -1.95 -13.08
N LYS A 79 13.82 -2.60 -14.23
CA LYS A 79 14.77 -2.54 -15.36
C LYS A 79 14.74 -1.17 -16.06
N LYS A 80 13.57 -0.52 -16.09
CA LYS A 80 13.35 0.80 -16.68
C LYS A 80 12.40 1.63 -15.80
N PRO A 81 12.67 2.94 -15.59
CA PRO A 81 13.94 3.60 -15.85
C PRO A 81 15.03 3.03 -14.93
N ALA A 82 16.29 3.01 -15.38
CA ALA A 82 17.42 2.50 -14.59
C ALA A 82 17.66 3.30 -13.28
N ALA A 83 17.12 4.52 -13.19
CA ALA A 83 17.14 5.35 -11.99
C ALA A 83 16.19 4.86 -10.87
N GLY A 84 15.39 3.80 -11.11
CA GLY A 84 14.43 3.29 -10.13
C GLY A 84 13.05 3.94 -10.20
N TRP A 85 12.13 3.40 -9.40
CA TRP A 85 10.79 3.97 -9.26
C TRP A 85 10.85 5.34 -8.59
N LEU A 86 9.99 6.26 -9.01
CA LEU A 86 9.89 7.60 -8.45
C LEU A 86 8.64 7.70 -7.57
N ILE A 87 8.83 7.64 -6.26
CA ILE A 87 7.75 7.71 -5.28
C ILE A 87 7.64 9.15 -4.80
N ASN A 88 6.54 9.81 -5.16
CA ASN A 88 6.28 11.21 -4.87
C ASN A 88 4.80 11.45 -4.52
N LYS A 89 4.47 12.64 -4.03
CA LYS A 89 3.08 13.03 -3.71
C LYS A 89 2.12 12.82 -4.89
N THR A 90 2.52 13.15 -6.12
CA THR A 90 1.72 12.95 -7.34
C THR A 90 1.35 11.47 -7.56
N SER A 91 2.28 10.55 -7.31
CA SER A 91 2.01 9.11 -7.37
C SER A 91 1.07 8.65 -6.25
N CYS A 92 1.20 9.22 -5.04
CA CYS A 92 0.29 8.96 -3.92
C CYS A 92 -1.15 9.39 -4.24
N ASP A 93 -1.32 10.63 -4.69
CA ASP A 93 -2.63 11.20 -5.03
C ASP A 93 -3.30 10.39 -6.16
N ARG A 94 -2.51 9.92 -7.13
CA ARG A 94 -2.97 9.03 -8.22
C ARG A 94 -3.37 7.63 -7.74
N ILE A 95 -2.59 7.00 -6.85
CA ILE A 95 -2.95 5.72 -6.23
C ILE A 95 -4.26 5.85 -5.45
N LYS A 96 -4.40 6.92 -4.65
CA LYS A 96 -5.61 7.23 -3.87
C LYS A 96 -6.84 7.42 -4.77
N ALA A 97 -6.70 8.17 -5.86
CA ALA A 97 -7.77 8.35 -6.84
C ALA A 97 -8.18 7.02 -7.52
N ASN A 98 -7.22 6.18 -7.88
CA ASN A 98 -7.50 4.88 -8.50
C ASN A 98 -8.22 3.91 -7.54
N LEU A 99 -7.82 3.84 -6.27
CA LEU A 99 -8.53 3.05 -5.26
C LEU A 99 -9.96 3.56 -5.03
N ALA A 100 -10.16 4.89 -4.97
CA ALA A 100 -11.49 5.48 -4.84
C ALA A 100 -12.39 5.16 -6.06
N ALA A 101 -11.82 5.19 -7.28
CA ALA A 101 -12.54 4.88 -8.52
C ALA A 101 -12.96 3.40 -8.61
N LEU A 102 -12.13 2.47 -8.11
CA LEU A 102 -12.46 1.04 -8.03
C LEU A 102 -13.61 0.74 -7.06
N LYS A 103 -13.89 1.62 -6.09
CA LYS A 103 -14.87 1.42 -5.00
C LYS A 103 -14.65 0.12 -4.21
N GLN A 104 -13.40 -0.34 -4.18
CA GLN A 104 -12.96 -1.54 -3.48
C GLN A 104 -11.74 -1.19 -2.63
N PRO A 105 -11.64 -1.67 -1.38
CA PRO A 105 -10.43 -1.50 -0.60
C PRO A 105 -9.27 -2.29 -1.22
N LEU A 106 -8.06 -1.77 -1.07
CA LEU A 106 -6.83 -2.49 -1.39
C LEU A 106 -6.69 -3.69 -0.45
N LEU A 107 -6.54 -4.88 -1.03
CA LEU A 107 -6.22 -6.11 -0.29
C LEU A 107 -4.81 -6.04 0.27
N ILE A 108 -4.65 -6.41 1.55
CA ILE A 108 -3.39 -6.88 2.10
C ILE A 108 -3.46 -8.40 2.25
N ASP A 109 -2.55 -9.15 1.64
CA ASP A 109 -2.38 -10.59 1.82
C ASP A 109 -1.09 -10.92 2.60
N TYR A 110 -0.66 -12.18 2.58
CA TYR A 110 0.63 -12.63 3.13
C TYR A 110 1.55 -13.06 1.99
N ASP A 111 2.80 -12.59 1.96
CA ASP A 111 3.86 -13.02 1.03
C ASP A 111 3.46 -13.12 -0.47
N HIS A 112 2.59 -12.21 -0.94
CA HIS A 112 2.01 -12.23 -2.31
C HIS A 112 1.28 -13.53 -2.67
N HIS A 113 0.80 -14.29 -1.68
CA HIS A 113 0.10 -15.56 -1.87
C HIS A 113 -1.15 -15.46 -2.75
N SER A 114 -1.78 -14.30 -2.89
CA SER A 114 -2.94 -14.12 -3.79
C SER A 114 -2.58 -14.35 -5.25
N GLU A 115 -1.34 -14.12 -5.64
CA GLU A 115 -0.87 -14.36 -7.00
C GLU A 115 -0.62 -15.84 -7.24
N ILE A 116 0.03 -16.50 -6.27
CA ILE A 116 0.25 -17.94 -6.26
C ILE A 116 -1.09 -18.70 -6.24
N ALA A 117 -2.08 -18.17 -5.52
CA ALA A 117 -3.46 -18.66 -5.50
C ALA A 117 -4.13 -18.56 -6.87
N GLN A 118 -3.97 -17.44 -7.57
CA GLN A 118 -4.49 -17.27 -8.93
C GLN A 118 -3.85 -18.25 -9.93
N GLU A 119 -2.55 -18.54 -9.79
CA GLU A 119 -1.84 -19.47 -10.67
C GLU A 119 -2.10 -20.95 -10.36
N LYS A 120 -2.14 -21.31 -9.07
CA LYS A 120 -2.12 -22.72 -8.60
C LYS A 120 -3.45 -23.20 -8.02
N GLY A 121 -4.47 -22.35 -7.94
CA GLY A 121 -5.79 -22.69 -7.38
C GLY A 121 -5.80 -22.93 -5.87
N VAL A 122 -4.77 -22.46 -5.15
CA VAL A 122 -4.72 -22.55 -3.67
C VAL A 122 -5.50 -21.41 -3.01
N LYS A 123 -5.89 -21.57 -1.75
CA LYS A 123 -6.64 -20.53 -1.01
C LYS A 123 -5.71 -19.38 -0.61
N ALA A 124 -6.00 -18.17 -1.08
CA ALA A 124 -5.47 -16.94 -0.51
C ALA A 124 -6.28 -16.52 0.74
N VAL A 125 -5.59 -15.95 1.74
CA VAL A 125 -6.21 -15.38 2.95
C VAL A 125 -5.77 -13.93 3.05
N ALA A 126 -6.70 -13.03 3.33
CA ALA A 126 -6.40 -11.62 3.56
C ALA A 126 -5.77 -11.43 4.94
N ALA A 127 -4.65 -10.70 5.00
CA ALA A 127 -4.11 -10.15 6.23
C ALA A 127 -4.91 -8.93 6.68
N GLY A 128 -5.34 -8.09 5.75
CA GLY A 128 -6.09 -6.86 6.06
C GLY A 128 -6.58 -6.12 4.81
N TRP A 129 -7.11 -4.92 5.01
CA TRP A 129 -7.68 -4.09 3.96
C TRP A 129 -7.39 -2.59 4.19
N VAL A 130 -7.23 -1.82 3.12
CA VAL A 130 -6.99 -0.36 3.17
C VAL A 130 -7.98 0.35 2.25
N LYS A 131 -8.70 1.35 2.75
CA LYS A 131 -9.57 2.19 1.90
C LYS A 131 -8.77 3.32 1.27
N ALA A 132 -9.34 3.97 0.25
CA ALA A 132 -8.71 5.14 -0.37
C ALA A 132 -8.51 6.32 0.61
N GLU A 133 -9.44 6.54 1.55
CA GLU A 133 -9.29 7.56 2.61
C GLU A 133 -8.04 7.31 3.48
N ASP A 134 -7.78 6.04 3.79
CA ASP A 134 -6.67 5.51 4.61
C ASP A 134 -5.32 5.43 3.85
N VAL A 135 -5.12 6.26 2.82
CA VAL A 135 -3.83 6.45 2.12
C VAL A 135 -3.38 7.90 2.24
N ALA A 136 -2.13 8.14 2.65
CA ALA A 136 -1.58 9.47 2.87
C ALA A 136 -0.12 9.59 2.40
N TRP A 137 0.25 10.79 1.96
CA TRP A 137 1.65 11.18 1.75
C TRP A 137 2.19 11.81 3.03
N ARG A 138 3.37 11.38 3.51
CA ARG A 138 4.13 12.11 4.54
C ARG A 138 5.42 12.63 3.91
N GLU A 139 5.61 13.95 3.99
CA GLU A 139 6.70 14.65 3.30
C GLU A 139 8.07 14.12 3.74
N GLY A 140 8.99 13.97 2.78
CA GLY A 140 10.30 13.34 2.99
C GLY A 140 10.31 11.84 3.36
N GLN A 141 9.16 11.24 3.72
CA GLN A 141 9.10 9.85 4.18
C GLN A 141 8.48 8.90 3.14
N GLY A 142 7.36 9.28 2.49
CA GLY A 142 6.77 8.51 1.40
C GLY A 142 5.26 8.32 1.48
N ILE A 143 4.78 7.19 0.96
CA ILE A 143 3.37 6.80 0.94
C ILE A 143 3.07 5.91 2.14
N PHE A 144 2.00 6.23 2.86
CA PHE A 144 1.57 5.62 4.11
C PHE A 144 0.12 5.13 3.94
N ILE A 145 -0.21 4.05 4.63
CA ILE A 145 -1.53 3.44 4.69
C ILE A 145 -1.96 3.23 6.13
N LYS A 146 -3.27 3.20 6.40
CA LYS A 146 -3.84 2.76 7.68
C LYS A 146 -4.65 1.47 7.48
N PRO A 147 -4.05 0.29 7.70
CA PRO A 147 -4.73 -0.98 7.52
C PRO A 147 -5.84 -1.22 8.55
N THR A 148 -6.93 -1.83 8.10
CA THR A 148 -7.81 -2.63 8.96
C THR A 148 -7.30 -4.07 8.92
N TRP A 149 -6.55 -4.47 9.96
CA TRP A 149 -6.02 -5.82 10.08
C TRP A 149 -7.10 -6.84 10.46
N THR A 150 -6.93 -8.09 10.03
CA THR A 150 -7.63 -9.23 10.61
C THR A 150 -7.04 -9.53 12.00
N PRO A 151 -7.81 -10.15 12.93
CA PRO A 151 -7.27 -10.55 14.24
C PRO A 151 -6.05 -11.48 14.14
N GLN A 152 -6.02 -12.33 13.11
CA GLN A 152 -4.88 -13.19 12.82
C GLN A 152 -3.65 -12.39 12.36
N ALA A 153 -3.80 -11.44 11.43
CA ALA A 153 -2.69 -10.60 11.00
C ALA A 153 -2.14 -9.73 12.14
N GLN A 154 -3.02 -9.17 12.97
CA GLN A 154 -2.61 -8.41 14.15
C GLN A 154 -1.76 -9.28 15.07
N LYS A 155 -2.22 -10.50 15.40
CA LYS A 155 -1.41 -11.45 16.19
C LYS A 155 -0.06 -11.74 15.54
N HIS A 156 0.00 -12.01 14.23
CA HIS A 156 1.27 -12.26 13.56
C HIS A 156 2.22 -11.04 13.56
N ILE A 157 1.69 -9.81 13.60
CA ILE A 157 2.49 -8.58 13.75
C ILE A 157 2.97 -8.45 15.20
N ASP A 158 2.10 -8.68 16.18
CA ASP A 158 2.39 -8.59 17.62
C ASP A 158 3.43 -9.65 18.05
N ASP A 159 3.37 -10.86 17.48
CA ASP A 159 4.32 -11.96 17.70
C ASP A 159 5.65 -11.78 16.93
N LEU A 160 5.81 -10.70 16.15
CA LEU A 160 6.92 -10.46 15.22
C LEU A 160 7.08 -11.52 14.11
N GLU A 161 6.04 -12.30 13.83
CA GLU A 161 6.00 -13.24 12.70
C GLU A 161 5.93 -12.54 11.34
N TYR A 162 5.52 -11.27 11.27
CA TYR A 162 5.71 -10.42 10.09
C TYR A 162 6.13 -8.99 10.43
N ALA A 163 7.20 -8.51 9.79
CA ALA A 163 7.78 -7.19 10.04
C ALA A 163 7.59 -6.15 8.93
N TYR A 164 7.21 -6.50 7.70
CA TYR A 164 7.21 -5.53 6.58
C TYR A 164 5.96 -5.60 5.69
N LEU A 165 5.76 -4.52 4.94
CA LEU A 165 4.72 -4.42 3.91
C LEU A 165 5.36 -4.43 2.52
N SER A 166 4.69 -5.03 1.54
CA SER A 166 5.09 -5.04 0.13
C SER A 166 3.94 -4.72 -0.80
N ALA A 167 3.99 -3.60 -1.51
CA ALA A 167 3.04 -3.24 -2.56
C ALA A 167 3.45 -3.83 -3.91
N LYS A 168 2.61 -4.69 -4.51
CA LYS A 168 2.68 -4.92 -5.95
C LYS A 168 1.94 -3.82 -6.69
N LEU A 169 2.65 -3.10 -7.54
CA LEU A 169 2.15 -1.94 -8.26
C LEU A 169 2.47 -1.97 -9.75
N GLU A 170 1.69 -1.24 -10.53
CA GLU A 170 1.98 -0.89 -11.92
C GLU A 170 2.66 0.48 -11.94
N TYR A 171 3.66 0.68 -12.79
CA TYR A 171 4.36 1.96 -12.93
C TYR A 171 4.55 2.35 -14.41
N TYR A 172 4.74 3.64 -14.67
CA TYR A 172 5.06 4.11 -16.02
C TYR A 172 6.56 3.94 -16.31
N VAL A 173 6.89 3.27 -17.41
CA VAL A 173 8.29 2.89 -17.73
C VAL A 173 9.19 4.07 -18.13
N ASP A 174 8.60 5.22 -18.44
CA ASP A 174 9.27 6.45 -18.86
C ASP A 174 9.90 7.21 -17.68
N ASN A 175 9.16 7.39 -16.59
CA ASN A 175 9.58 8.17 -15.43
C ASN A 175 9.77 7.34 -14.14
N GLY A 176 9.22 6.12 -14.11
CA GLY A 176 9.26 5.20 -12.97
C GLY A 176 8.19 5.47 -11.91
N GLU A 177 7.27 6.41 -12.12
CA GLU A 177 6.25 6.70 -11.11
C GLU A 177 5.17 5.59 -11.05
N PRO A 178 4.75 5.18 -9.85
CA PRO A 178 3.59 4.30 -9.66
C PRO A 178 2.31 4.84 -10.29
N ALA A 179 1.64 4.00 -11.08
CA ALA A 179 0.33 4.24 -11.68
C ALA A 179 -0.80 3.73 -10.78
N SER A 180 -0.72 2.47 -10.33
CA SER A 180 -1.75 1.81 -9.51
C SER A 180 -1.09 0.85 -8.51
N ILE A 181 -1.69 0.60 -7.35
CA ILE A 181 -1.32 -0.54 -6.49
C ILE A 181 -2.37 -1.62 -6.69
N ARG A 182 -1.91 -2.85 -6.95
CA ARG A 182 -2.76 -4.02 -7.22
C ARG A 182 -3.09 -4.78 -5.95
N ILE A 183 -2.06 -5.10 -5.17
CA ILE A 183 -2.12 -5.83 -3.90
C ILE A 183 -1.03 -5.25 -2.99
N ALA A 184 -1.27 -5.23 -1.69
CA ALA A 184 -0.22 -5.14 -0.67
C ALA A 184 -0.06 -6.49 0.04
N SER A 185 1.08 -6.73 0.65
CA SER A 185 1.40 -8.00 1.30
C SER A 185 2.15 -7.76 2.59
N LEU A 186 1.72 -8.41 3.67
CA LEU A 186 2.47 -8.55 4.91
C LEU A 186 3.55 -9.64 4.70
N THR A 187 4.82 -9.32 4.95
CA THR A 187 5.97 -10.16 4.53
C THR A 187 7.22 -9.93 5.38
N ASN A 188 8.17 -10.87 5.32
CA ASN A 188 9.50 -10.77 5.95
C ASN A 188 10.67 -10.57 4.98
N ASP A 189 10.50 -10.82 3.68
CA ASP A 189 11.52 -10.55 2.66
C ASP A 189 11.06 -9.47 1.67
N PRO A 190 11.04 -8.20 2.10
CA PRO A 190 10.62 -7.11 1.24
C PRO A 190 11.59 -6.89 0.07
N ALA A 191 11.03 -6.60 -1.11
CA ALA A 191 11.77 -6.30 -2.32
C ALA A 191 12.59 -5.00 -2.20
N ILE A 192 12.05 -3.95 -1.58
CA ILE A 192 12.82 -2.75 -1.19
C ILE A 192 13.40 -2.96 0.21
N THR A 193 14.58 -2.41 0.49
CA THR A 193 15.27 -2.51 1.79
C THR A 193 15.52 -1.12 2.40
N GLY A 194 15.92 -1.06 3.67
CA GLY A 194 16.20 0.21 4.38
C GLY A 194 14.93 0.84 4.95
N MET A 195 14.10 0.02 5.59
CA MET A 195 12.69 0.31 5.84
C MET A 195 12.30 -0.05 7.27
N LYS A 196 11.50 0.79 7.90
CA LYS A 196 11.08 0.62 9.30
C LYS A 196 10.00 -0.51 9.43
N SER A 197 9.96 -1.26 10.54
CA SER A 197 9.07 -2.44 10.72
C SER A 197 7.60 -2.07 11.01
N VAL A 198 6.61 -2.79 10.48
CA VAL A 198 5.17 -2.60 10.83
C VAL A 198 4.82 -2.96 12.26
N ALA A 199 5.68 -3.73 12.94
CA ALA A 199 5.52 -4.02 14.36
C ALA A 199 5.72 -2.74 15.20
N ALA A 200 5.09 -2.70 16.37
CA ALA A 200 5.39 -1.67 17.35
C ALA A 200 6.76 -1.98 17.97
N LEU A 201 7.76 -1.12 17.72
CA LEU A 201 9.03 -1.18 18.44
C LEU A 201 8.75 -0.90 19.91
N SER A 202 9.17 -1.83 20.77
CA SER A 202 9.00 -1.75 22.22
C SER A 202 10.14 -0.94 22.83
N ALA A 203 10.10 -0.67 24.14
CA ALA A 203 11.15 0.08 24.83
C ALA A 203 12.55 -0.57 24.73
N ASP A 204 12.65 -1.86 24.38
CA ASP A 204 13.91 -2.56 24.13
C ASP A 204 14.65 -2.08 22.86
N ASP A 205 13.94 -1.48 21.90
CA ASP A 205 14.51 -0.97 20.64
C ASP A 205 15.28 0.36 20.79
N LEU A 206 15.44 0.85 22.03
CA LEU A 206 16.18 2.08 22.36
C LEU A 206 17.70 1.97 22.25
N TYR A 207 18.26 0.83 21.83
CA TYR A 207 19.68 0.69 21.49
C TYR A 207 20.03 1.41 20.17
N VAL A 208 20.07 2.75 20.24
CA VAL A 208 20.53 3.63 19.16
C VAL A 208 21.98 3.29 18.81
N THR A 209 22.17 2.58 17.71
CA THR A 209 23.50 2.25 17.19
C THR A 209 24.09 3.45 16.45
N THR A 210 24.75 4.34 17.18
CA THR A 210 25.69 5.31 16.60
C THR A 210 26.99 5.33 17.41
N PRO A 211 28.13 4.92 16.84
CA PRO A 211 29.43 5.09 17.47
C PRO A 211 29.88 6.55 17.30
N SER A 212 29.36 7.43 18.14
CA SER A 212 29.93 8.77 18.32
C SER A 212 30.73 8.78 19.61
N THR A 213 32.03 8.57 19.49
CA THR A 213 32.99 8.96 20.51
C THR A 213 32.83 10.45 20.77
N GLU A 214 32.31 10.83 21.93
CA GLU A 214 32.67 12.01 22.74
C GLU A 214 31.89 11.91 24.07
N LEU A 215 32.58 12.10 25.20
CA LEU A 215 32.01 11.98 26.55
C LEU A 215 31.13 13.19 26.88
N THR A 216 29.92 13.20 26.32
CA THR A 216 28.87 14.16 26.71
C THR A 216 28.11 13.60 27.91
N PRO A 217 27.89 14.36 29.00
CA PRO A 217 27.10 13.88 30.12
C PRO A 217 25.67 13.52 29.68
N MET A 218 25.14 12.44 30.27
CA MET A 218 23.89 11.77 29.93
C MET A 218 22.74 12.75 29.63
N ASN A 219 22.01 12.53 28.51
CA ASN A 219 20.85 13.36 28.15
C ASN A 219 19.85 13.43 29.32
N GLU A 220 19.51 14.65 29.78
CA GLU A 220 18.54 14.94 30.85
C GLU A 220 17.21 14.21 30.69
N GLN A 221 16.75 14.05 29.44
CA GLN A 221 15.51 13.34 29.12
C GLN A 221 15.58 11.85 29.54
N LEU A 222 16.77 11.25 29.49
CA LEU A 222 17.02 9.88 29.94
C LEU A 222 17.03 9.79 31.47
N ARG A 223 17.62 10.79 32.17
CA ARG A 223 17.59 10.87 33.65
C ARG A 223 16.17 11.00 34.18
N GLN A 224 15.35 11.84 33.55
CA GLN A 224 13.94 12.04 33.96
C GLN A 224 13.11 10.76 33.82
N LEU A 225 13.36 9.96 32.77
CA LEU A 225 12.71 8.66 32.59
C LEU A 225 13.17 7.63 33.63
N LEU A 226 14.47 7.57 33.95
CA LEU A 226 15.00 6.67 34.98
C LEU A 226 14.46 7.01 36.37
N ALA A 227 14.40 8.31 36.72
CA ALA A 227 13.80 8.78 37.97
C ALA A 227 12.30 8.44 38.07
N ALA A 228 11.55 8.54 36.96
CA ALA A 228 10.14 8.15 36.92
C ALA A 228 9.92 6.63 37.10
N LEU A 229 10.93 5.82 36.80
CA LEU A 229 10.97 4.37 37.03
C LEU A 229 11.53 4.00 38.43
N GLY A 230 11.83 4.98 39.27
CA GLY A 230 12.38 4.77 40.61
C GLY A 230 13.89 4.45 40.66
N LEU A 231 14.60 4.58 39.52
CA LEU A 231 16.03 4.33 39.42
C LEU A 231 16.80 5.65 39.52
N THR A 232 17.59 5.80 40.58
CA THR A 232 18.45 6.98 40.78
C THR A 232 19.81 6.77 40.12
N VAL A 233 20.14 7.61 39.13
CA VAL A 233 21.50 7.68 38.58
C VAL A 233 22.28 8.77 39.33
N PRO A 234 23.38 8.44 40.01
CA PRO A 234 24.22 9.45 40.68
C PRO A 234 24.99 10.29 39.65
N ASP A 235 25.40 11.49 40.04
CA ASP A 235 25.99 12.49 39.13
C ASP A 235 27.37 12.14 38.57
N ASP A 236 28.04 11.15 39.16
CA ASP A 236 29.33 10.60 38.73
C ASP A 236 29.21 9.45 37.71
N GLY A 237 28.00 8.90 37.50
CA GLY A 237 27.71 7.98 36.41
C GLY A 237 28.08 6.51 36.62
N GLU A 238 28.49 6.09 37.83
CA GLU A 238 28.61 4.67 38.15
C GLU A 238 27.26 4.07 38.60
N LEU A 239 26.90 2.93 38.01
CA LEU A 239 25.74 2.13 38.39
C LEU A 239 26.19 0.99 39.30
N THR A 240 26.03 1.14 40.62
CA THR A 240 26.12 0.02 41.56
C THR A 240 24.80 -0.77 41.59
N PRO A 241 24.85 -2.11 41.79
CA PRO A 241 23.69 -3.00 41.71
C PRO A 241 22.70 -2.87 42.87
#